data_AF-A0A1Y2L4Q0-F1
#
_entry.id   AF-A0A1Y2L4Q0-F1
#
_cell.length_a   1.000
_cell.length_b   1.000
_cell.length_c   1.000
_cell.angle_alpha   90.00
_cell.angle_beta   90.00
_cell.angle_gamma   90.00
#
_symmetry.space_group_name_H-M   'P 1'
#
loop_
_entity.id
_entity.type
_entity.pdbx_description
1 polymer ?
#
loop_
_entity_poly.entity_id
_entity_poly.type
_entity_poly.pdbx_seq_one_letter_code
_entity_poly.pdbx_strand_id
1 'polypeptide(L)'
;MLDEIYAFVMAYRELVSIVVLTILLVILLLNWWDEVKLFAKSTFYSMPLIGKTRRLSKDLNVRRDGWFASERTLCEDFAGDIRKIAADPDMYDKAKSYLGKVQELGRTELGIAMRLLLIAMVFIEALGFAYVLSGYTLPGASEKLQVQGAFGIAFLISCVLVFFTHQAGHELHKRGLIGKIRTWWNHDSNPDRPNLMGRTNKTTLENDDLDDHDPAYLQILHRLDTNATVTKGTPIWTIVAVIAIIGVACTATYVRYETYKQEKTAETTGAPAPDNSFSLGDLMSNDDALPDLLAQPQQSADAKASKEREGARDAANLSTYAILAALFILIQIMGIGIGFKTGFAGKESSEARRIIGKFSSRAGYESWFERKRDAIARIAQKHLTNLQSRLTDHAATTGVDKAHRDILQYSADRNFMEHYYQSEDKSYRARQASEAVTRNMEMQHRDAAVAASAAASGPAPAPVATPEPEALSQPAETTEQMEQRLRAKIKQEIAEKKAREEAEKQAKPAESEEEMYARMRREEGLED
;
A
#
# COMPACT_ATOMS: atom_id res chain seq x y z
N MET A 1 -11.98 31.94 18.66
CA MET A 1 -11.63 30.68 17.98
C MET A 1 -12.77 30.14 17.10
N LEU A 2 -13.96 29.85 17.64
CA LEU A 2 -15.14 29.57 16.82
C LEU A 2 -15.46 30.76 15.91
N ASP A 3 -15.40 32.00 16.41
CA ASP A 3 -15.69 33.19 15.60
C ASP A 3 -14.66 33.51 14.52
N GLU A 4 -13.39 33.16 14.69
CA GLU A 4 -12.36 33.36 13.65
C GLU A 4 -12.36 32.23 12.62
N ILE A 5 -12.58 30.98 13.06
CA ILE A 5 -12.85 29.86 12.15
C ILE A 5 -14.17 30.12 11.42
N TYR A 6 -15.18 30.67 12.10
CA TYR A 6 -16.46 31.04 11.51
C TYR A 6 -16.30 32.23 10.58
N ALA A 7 -15.48 33.23 10.90
CA ALA A 7 -15.17 34.34 10.01
C ALA A 7 -14.39 33.87 8.78
N PHE A 8 -13.45 32.95 8.92
CA PHE A 8 -12.72 32.34 7.81
C PHE A 8 -13.62 31.43 6.96
N VAL A 9 -14.42 30.58 7.59
CA VAL A 9 -15.42 29.72 6.93
C VAL A 9 -16.52 30.55 6.29
N MET A 10 -16.89 31.71 6.83
CA MET A 10 -17.86 32.61 6.22
C MET A 10 -17.23 33.42 5.07
N ALA A 11 -15.99 33.89 5.23
CA ALA A 11 -15.25 34.62 4.19
C ALA A 11 -14.95 33.74 2.98
N TYR A 12 -14.65 32.46 3.19
CA TYR A 12 -14.36 31.48 2.14
C TYR A 12 -15.43 30.41 2.02
N ARG A 13 -16.67 30.68 2.46
CA ARG A 13 -17.74 29.66 2.56
C ARG A 13 -17.95 28.88 1.28
N GLU A 14 -17.99 29.62 0.17
CA GLU A 14 -18.19 29.04 -1.14
C GLU A 14 -17.00 28.16 -1.52
N LEU A 15 -15.76 28.60 -1.28
CA LEU A 15 -14.55 27.83 -1.60
C LEU A 15 -14.39 26.59 -0.71
N VAL A 16 -14.60 26.73 0.60
CA VAL A 16 -14.59 25.61 1.55
C VAL A 16 -15.71 24.61 1.22
N SER A 17 -16.92 25.08 0.88
CA SER A 17 -18.02 24.20 0.48
C SER A 17 -17.72 23.44 -0.81
N ILE A 18 -17.11 24.09 -1.80
CA ILE A 18 -16.67 23.46 -3.05
C ILE A 18 -15.59 22.42 -2.76
N VAL A 19 -14.60 22.73 -1.92
CA VAL A 19 -13.54 21.78 -1.54
C VAL A 19 -14.11 20.59 -0.80
N VAL A 20 -15.02 20.79 0.15
CA VAL A 20 -15.67 19.69 0.88
C VAL A 20 -16.56 18.85 -0.04
N LEU A 21 -17.34 19.48 -0.91
CA LEU A 21 -18.17 18.79 -1.90
C LEU A 21 -17.33 18.00 -2.91
N THR A 22 -16.22 18.57 -3.38
CA THR A 22 -15.31 17.86 -4.30
C THR A 22 -14.61 16.70 -3.60
N ILE A 23 -14.16 16.86 -2.34
CA ILE A 23 -13.62 15.74 -1.55
C ILE A 23 -14.69 14.64 -1.36
N LEU A 24 -15.92 15.01 -0.99
CA LEU A 24 -17.03 14.05 -0.87
C LEU A 24 -17.34 13.34 -2.19
N LEU A 25 -17.39 14.08 -3.30
CA LEU A 25 -17.60 13.53 -4.64
C LEU A 25 -16.48 12.56 -5.00
N VAL A 26 -15.21 12.94 -4.77
CA VAL A 26 -14.05 12.07 -5.03
C VAL A 26 -14.11 10.81 -4.17
N ILE A 27 -14.45 10.93 -2.88
CA ILE A 27 -14.61 9.77 -1.99
C ILE A 27 -15.73 8.85 -2.51
N LEU A 28 -16.87 9.40 -2.92
CA LEU A 28 -17.97 8.62 -3.50
C LEU A 28 -17.56 7.93 -4.80
N LEU A 29 -16.88 8.65 -5.70
CA LEU A 29 -16.39 8.11 -6.97
C LEU A 29 -15.34 7.01 -6.77
N LEU A 30 -14.42 7.16 -5.82
CA LEU A 30 -13.44 6.13 -5.49
C LEU A 30 -14.10 4.90 -4.86
N ASN A 31 -15.12 5.10 -4.03
CA ASN A 31 -15.84 4.00 -3.40
C ASN A 31 -16.70 3.22 -4.41
N TRP A 32 -17.26 3.89 -5.42
CA TRP A 32 -18.13 3.31 -6.46
C TRP A 32 -17.47 3.22 -7.84
N TRP A 33 -16.14 3.20 -7.88
CA TRP A 33 -15.38 3.31 -9.12
C TRP A 33 -15.71 2.19 -10.12
N ASP A 34 -15.95 0.98 -9.62
CA ASP A 34 -16.34 -0.16 -10.45
C ASP A 34 -17.70 0.07 -11.11
N GLU A 35 -18.70 0.56 -10.36
CA GLU A 35 -20.02 0.88 -10.91
C GLU A 35 -19.94 2.06 -11.91
N VAL A 36 -19.13 3.09 -11.60
CA VAL A 36 -18.92 4.24 -12.49
C VAL A 36 -18.25 3.83 -13.79
N LYS A 37 -17.24 2.96 -13.74
CA LYS A 37 -16.56 2.43 -14.92
C LYS A 37 -17.51 1.63 -15.80
N LEU A 38 -18.33 0.77 -15.19
CA LEU A 38 -19.36 0.00 -15.89
C LEU A 38 -20.42 0.92 -16.52
N PHE A 39 -20.88 1.94 -15.78
CA PHE A 39 -21.84 2.92 -16.25
C PHE A 39 -21.29 3.75 -17.41
N ALA A 40 -20.05 4.23 -17.30
CA ALA A 40 -19.37 4.96 -18.36
C ALA A 40 -19.24 4.08 -19.61
N LYS A 41 -18.76 2.83 -19.46
CA LYS A 41 -18.67 1.86 -20.57
C LYS A 41 -20.04 1.63 -21.21
N SER A 42 -21.07 1.37 -20.42
CA SER A 42 -22.45 1.20 -20.89
C SER A 42 -22.95 2.42 -21.66
N THR A 43 -22.65 3.62 -21.18
CA THR A 43 -23.00 4.91 -21.83
C THR A 43 -22.25 5.10 -23.15
N PHE A 44 -20.96 4.78 -23.21
CA PHE A 44 -20.19 4.80 -24.45
C PHE A 44 -20.70 3.79 -25.48
N TYR A 45 -21.25 2.65 -25.03
CA TYR A 45 -21.88 1.67 -25.90
C TYR A 45 -23.25 2.14 -26.43
N SER A 46 -24.01 2.92 -25.65
CA SER A 46 -25.37 3.38 -26.00
C SER A 46 -25.43 4.70 -26.78
N MET A 47 -24.32 5.45 -26.90
CA MET A 47 -24.32 6.76 -27.57
C MET A 47 -24.79 6.69 -29.03
N PRO A 48 -25.74 7.56 -29.46
CA PRO A 48 -26.37 7.46 -30.79
C PRO A 48 -25.44 7.86 -31.95
N LEU A 49 -24.48 8.75 -31.73
CA LEU A 49 -23.61 9.30 -32.78
C LEU A 49 -22.25 8.60 -32.88
N ILE A 50 -21.63 8.23 -31.75
CA ILE A 50 -20.24 7.72 -31.66
C ILE A 50 -20.19 6.31 -31.01
N GLY A 51 -21.36 5.73 -30.70
CA GLY A 51 -21.43 4.50 -29.92
C GLY A 51 -20.83 3.28 -30.60
N LYS A 52 -20.08 2.48 -29.82
CA LYS A 52 -19.43 1.25 -30.28
C LYS A 52 -20.45 0.26 -30.90
N THR A 53 -21.68 0.18 -30.36
CA THR A 53 -22.77 -0.66 -30.92
C THR A 53 -23.13 -0.32 -32.37
N ARG A 54 -23.16 0.95 -32.77
CA ARG A 54 -23.48 1.38 -34.14
C ARG A 54 -22.36 1.05 -35.12
N ARG A 55 -21.10 1.09 -34.66
CA ARG A 55 -19.95 0.66 -35.46
C ARG A 55 -19.96 -0.86 -35.62
N LEU A 56 -20.20 -1.60 -34.54
CA LEU A 56 -20.26 -3.06 -34.54
C LEU A 56 -21.44 -3.60 -35.35
N SER A 57 -22.58 -2.92 -35.37
CA SER A 57 -23.74 -3.35 -36.16
C SER A 57 -23.56 -3.25 -37.67
N LYS A 58 -22.47 -2.62 -38.15
CA LYS A 58 -22.10 -2.57 -39.57
C LYS A 58 -21.21 -3.73 -40.00
N ASP A 59 -20.66 -4.47 -39.04
CA ASP A 59 -19.80 -5.61 -39.32
C ASP A 59 -20.63 -6.90 -39.35
N LEU A 60 -20.91 -7.36 -40.56
CA LEU A 60 -21.70 -8.57 -40.86
C LEU A 60 -20.82 -9.83 -41.00
N ASN A 61 -19.52 -9.75 -40.67
CA ASN A 61 -18.63 -10.91 -40.80
C ASN A 61 -19.02 -12.03 -39.83
N VAL A 62 -19.38 -13.18 -40.41
CA VAL A 62 -19.65 -14.43 -39.68
C VAL A 62 -18.35 -15.23 -39.59
N ARG A 63 -18.02 -15.72 -38.40
CA ARG A 63 -16.85 -16.57 -38.18
C ARG A 63 -17.23 -18.06 -38.16
N ARG A 64 -16.24 -18.96 -38.24
CA ARG A 64 -16.46 -20.42 -38.35
C ARG A 64 -17.25 -21.04 -37.20
N ASP A 65 -17.34 -20.35 -36.06
CA ASP A 65 -18.12 -20.71 -34.89
C ASP A 65 -19.60 -20.32 -35.00
N GLY A 66 -20.03 -19.73 -36.12
CA GLY A 66 -21.41 -19.31 -36.37
C GLY A 66 -21.80 -17.98 -35.71
N TRP A 67 -20.91 -17.40 -34.91
CA TRP A 67 -21.10 -16.10 -34.27
C TRP A 67 -20.71 -14.94 -35.19
N PHE A 68 -21.43 -13.82 -35.07
CA PHE A 68 -20.98 -12.58 -35.70
C PHE A 68 -19.74 -12.06 -34.98
N ALA A 69 -18.74 -11.58 -35.72
CA ALA A 69 -17.53 -10.99 -35.14
C ALA A 69 -17.84 -9.83 -34.18
N SER A 70 -18.90 -9.07 -34.49
CA SER A 70 -19.43 -7.98 -33.69
C SER A 70 -20.04 -8.45 -32.36
N GLU A 71 -20.87 -9.50 -32.38
CA GLU A 71 -21.43 -10.10 -31.16
C GLU A 71 -20.32 -10.62 -30.23
N ARG A 72 -19.34 -11.33 -30.80
CA ARG A 72 -18.24 -11.90 -30.02
C ARG A 72 -17.37 -10.81 -29.39
N THR A 73 -17.06 -9.75 -30.12
CA THR A 73 -16.28 -8.61 -29.59
C THR A 73 -16.99 -7.97 -28.40
N LEU A 74 -18.32 -7.81 -28.47
CA LEU A 74 -19.13 -7.30 -27.36
C LEU A 74 -19.10 -8.27 -26.18
N CYS A 75 -19.32 -9.56 -26.43
CA CYS A 75 -19.30 -10.58 -25.39
C CYS A 75 -17.92 -10.69 -24.72
N GLU A 76 -16.81 -10.62 -25.47
CA GLU A 76 -15.45 -10.63 -24.92
C GLU A 76 -15.15 -9.38 -24.08
N ASP A 77 -15.60 -8.20 -24.52
CA ASP A 77 -15.45 -6.96 -23.77
C ASP A 77 -16.11 -7.03 -22.39
N PHE A 78 -17.33 -7.57 -22.29
CA PHE A 78 -18.04 -7.71 -21.01
C PHE A 78 -17.58 -8.94 -20.21
N ALA A 79 -17.18 -10.03 -20.88
CA ALA A 79 -16.57 -11.19 -20.23
C ALA A 79 -15.27 -10.82 -19.52
N GLY A 80 -14.47 -9.91 -20.09
CA GLY A 80 -13.28 -9.37 -19.45
C GLY A 80 -13.56 -8.62 -18.14
N ASP A 81 -14.71 -7.97 -18.02
CA ASP A 81 -15.12 -7.31 -16.76
C ASP A 81 -15.61 -8.33 -15.73
N ILE A 82 -16.30 -9.39 -16.17
CA ILE A 82 -16.66 -10.50 -15.29
C ILE A 82 -15.40 -11.20 -14.78
N ARG A 83 -14.40 -11.50 -15.62
CA ARG A 83 -13.14 -12.14 -15.18
C ARG A 83 -12.37 -11.34 -14.14
N LYS A 84 -12.39 -10.00 -14.23
CA LYS A 84 -11.74 -9.12 -13.24
C LYS A 84 -12.44 -9.15 -11.87
N ILE A 85 -13.73 -9.46 -11.87
CA ILE A 85 -14.58 -9.52 -10.69
C ILE A 85 -14.79 -10.97 -10.25
N ALA A 86 -14.45 -11.96 -11.08
CA ALA A 86 -14.54 -13.38 -10.76
C ALA A 86 -13.54 -13.70 -9.65
N ALA A 87 -13.99 -13.49 -8.43
CA ALA A 87 -13.36 -13.98 -7.24
C ALA A 87 -13.32 -15.51 -7.31
N ASP A 88 -12.13 -16.08 -7.17
CA ASP A 88 -11.98 -17.49 -6.87
C ASP A 88 -12.73 -17.77 -5.54
N PRO A 89 -13.73 -18.68 -5.52
CA PRO A 89 -14.49 -19.03 -4.32
C PRO A 89 -13.59 -19.46 -3.16
N ASP A 90 -12.43 -20.05 -3.48
CA ASP A 90 -11.49 -20.56 -2.48
C ASP A 90 -10.59 -19.45 -1.92
N MET A 91 -10.52 -18.28 -2.58
CA MET A 91 -9.73 -17.13 -2.14
C MET A 91 -10.20 -16.61 -0.77
N TYR A 92 -11.50 -16.70 -0.46
CA TYR A 92 -12.02 -16.30 0.85
C TYR A 92 -11.45 -17.19 1.97
N ASP A 93 -11.46 -18.50 1.76
CA ASP A 93 -10.95 -19.46 2.76
C ASP A 93 -9.43 -19.40 2.86
N LYS A 94 -8.72 -19.24 1.73
CA LYS A 94 -7.27 -18.99 1.71
C LYS A 94 -6.89 -17.72 2.46
N ALA A 95 -7.58 -16.60 2.21
CA ALA A 95 -7.33 -15.35 2.93
C ALA A 95 -7.64 -15.44 4.43
N LYS A 96 -8.70 -16.15 4.80
CA LYS A 96 -9.05 -16.41 6.20
C LYS A 96 -8.01 -17.31 6.88
N SER A 97 -7.57 -18.37 6.21
CA SER A 97 -6.53 -19.29 6.66
C SER A 97 -5.21 -18.56 6.84
N TYR A 98 -4.78 -17.80 5.82
CA TYR A 98 -3.56 -16.98 5.85
C TYR A 98 -3.55 -16.05 7.07
N LEU A 99 -4.62 -15.27 7.27
CA LEU A 99 -4.73 -14.37 8.42
C LEU A 99 -4.84 -15.12 9.75
N GLY A 100 -5.44 -16.30 9.76
CA GLY A 100 -5.49 -17.19 10.92
C GLY A 100 -4.10 -17.67 11.34
N LYS A 101 -3.29 -18.13 10.36
CA LYS A 101 -1.92 -18.62 10.56
C LYS A 101 -0.98 -17.53 11.04
N VAL A 102 -1.07 -16.31 10.48
CA VAL A 102 -0.29 -15.13 10.98
C VAL A 102 -0.84 -14.58 12.30
N GLN A 103 -2.04 -15.02 12.73
CA GLN A 103 -2.76 -14.54 13.92
C GLN A 103 -3.19 -13.07 13.81
N GLU A 104 -3.54 -12.63 12.60
CA GLU A 104 -3.98 -11.28 12.28
C GLU A 104 -5.47 -11.20 11.90
N LEU A 105 -6.22 -12.31 12.04
CA LEU A 105 -7.64 -12.41 11.66
C LEU A 105 -8.55 -11.36 12.32
N GLY A 106 -8.25 -10.94 13.56
CA GLY A 106 -9.02 -9.92 14.28
C GLY A 106 -8.62 -8.47 13.96
N ARG A 107 -7.60 -8.26 13.13
CA ARG A 107 -7.01 -6.93 12.88
C ARG A 107 -7.63 -6.29 11.65
N THR A 108 -7.73 -4.96 11.68
CA THR A 108 -8.30 -4.15 10.60
C THR A 108 -7.33 -3.06 10.22
N GLU A 109 -7.20 -2.79 8.92
CA GLU A 109 -6.46 -1.63 8.47
C GLU A 109 -7.11 -0.35 8.97
N LEU A 110 -6.27 0.61 9.33
CA LEU A 110 -6.74 1.94 9.69
C LEU A 110 -7.28 2.63 8.43
N GLY A 111 -8.61 2.78 8.37
CA GLY A 111 -9.29 3.47 7.28
C GLY A 111 -8.85 4.93 7.16
N ILE A 112 -8.98 5.48 5.94
CA ILE A 112 -8.55 6.86 5.62
C ILE A 112 -9.24 7.88 6.54
N ALA A 113 -10.53 7.71 6.81
CA ALA A 113 -11.27 8.60 7.71
C ALA A 113 -10.69 8.63 9.14
N MET A 114 -10.30 7.48 9.68
CA MET A 114 -9.68 7.42 11.01
C MET A 114 -8.28 8.03 11.01
N ARG A 115 -7.51 7.88 9.92
CA ARG A 115 -6.22 8.57 9.77
C ARG A 115 -6.39 10.09 9.78
N LEU A 116 -7.39 10.61 9.08
CA LEU A 116 -7.71 12.04 9.08
C LEU A 116 -8.17 12.52 10.46
N LEU A 117 -8.97 11.72 11.18
CA LEU A 117 -9.39 12.02 12.55
C LEU A 117 -8.19 12.09 13.50
N LEU A 118 -7.24 11.16 13.41
CA LEU A 118 -6.01 11.19 14.21
C LEU A 118 -5.15 12.41 13.91
N ILE A 119 -5.00 12.77 12.62
CA ILE A 119 -4.31 14.01 12.23
C ILE A 119 -5.03 15.21 12.84
N ALA A 120 -6.36 15.29 12.75
CA ALA A 120 -7.14 16.38 13.32
C ALA A 120 -7.01 16.47 14.84
N MET A 121 -7.02 15.34 15.56
CA MET A 121 -6.83 15.29 17.01
C MET A 121 -5.44 15.82 17.43
N VAL A 122 -4.37 15.31 16.80
CA VAL A 122 -3.00 15.76 17.08
C VAL A 122 -2.79 17.20 16.62
N PHE A 123 -3.51 17.65 15.60
CA PHE A 123 -3.49 19.02 15.12
C PHE A 123 -4.07 20.01 16.13
N ILE A 124 -5.23 19.71 16.71
CA ILE A 124 -5.84 20.53 17.76
C ILE A 124 -4.86 20.73 18.92
N GLU A 125 -4.13 19.67 19.30
CA GLU A 125 -3.13 19.73 20.34
C GLU A 125 -1.88 20.54 19.92
N ALA A 126 -1.39 20.32 18.70
CA ALA A 126 -0.22 21.01 18.17
C ALA A 126 -0.45 22.52 17.98
N LEU A 127 -1.69 22.97 17.76
CA LEU A 127 -2.03 24.39 17.62
C LEU A 127 -1.61 25.21 18.85
N GLY A 128 -1.84 24.70 20.05
CA GLY A 128 -1.51 25.39 21.30
C GLY A 128 -0.01 25.56 21.54
N PHE A 129 0.84 24.85 20.80
CA PHE A 129 2.30 25.04 20.80
C PHE A 129 2.74 25.85 19.57
N ALA A 130 2.15 25.58 18.40
CA ALA A 130 2.54 26.24 17.16
C ALA A 130 2.21 27.73 17.17
N TYR A 131 1.17 28.15 17.89
CA TYR A 131 0.86 29.57 18.10
C TYR A 131 2.03 30.29 18.78
N VAL A 132 2.49 29.74 19.91
CA VAL A 132 3.65 30.25 20.64
C VAL A 132 4.93 30.19 19.79
N LEU A 133 5.12 29.12 19.03
CA LEU A 133 6.27 28.96 18.14
C LEU A 133 6.25 29.95 16.97
N SER A 134 5.07 30.36 16.48
CA SER A 134 4.95 31.28 15.34
C SER A 134 5.48 32.67 15.65
N GLY A 135 5.29 33.16 16.87
CA GLY A 135 5.87 34.42 17.35
C GLY A 135 7.40 34.40 17.35
N TYR A 136 8.00 33.22 17.57
CA TYR A 136 9.45 33.03 17.57
C TYR A 136 10.04 32.77 16.17
N THR A 137 9.32 32.00 15.34
CA THR A 137 9.78 31.60 13.99
C THR A 137 9.57 32.67 12.94
N LEU A 138 8.62 33.58 13.14
CA LEU A 138 8.34 34.72 12.27
C LEU A 138 8.49 36.04 13.06
N PRO A 139 9.72 36.39 13.51
CA PRO A 139 9.94 37.61 14.26
C PRO A 139 9.63 38.84 13.39
N GLY A 140 8.76 39.74 13.87
CA GLY A 140 8.35 40.95 13.16
C GLY A 140 7.24 40.77 12.12
N ALA A 141 6.69 39.56 11.96
CA ALA A 141 5.48 39.35 11.18
C ALA A 141 4.25 39.96 11.89
N SER A 142 3.28 40.46 11.11
CA SER A 142 1.99 40.87 11.67
C SER A 142 1.33 39.72 12.43
N GLU A 143 0.58 40.00 13.49
CA GLU A 143 -0.15 39.02 14.30
C GLU A 143 -0.95 38.02 13.44
N LYS A 144 -1.66 38.51 12.42
CA LYS A 144 -2.39 37.68 11.44
C LYS A 144 -1.50 36.65 10.72
N LEU A 145 -0.27 37.03 10.38
CA LEU A 145 0.69 36.15 9.71
C LEU A 145 1.31 35.14 10.69
N GLN A 146 1.52 35.52 11.95
CA GLN A 146 1.94 34.59 13.01
C GLN A 146 0.87 33.53 13.25
N VAL A 147 -0.39 33.94 13.43
CA VAL A 147 -1.54 33.03 13.51
C VAL A 147 -1.55 32.08 12.30
N GLN A 148 -1.50 32.60 11.07
CA GLN A 148 -1.51 31.77 9.86
C GLN A 148 -0.30 30.82 9.79
N GLY A 149 0.89 31.26 10.21
CA GLY A 149 2.09 30.45 10.31
C GLY A 149 1.95 29.30 11.33
N ALA A 150 1.32 29.58 12.47
CA ALA A 150 1.02 28.58 13.50
C ALA A 150 0.15 27.44 12.96
N PHE A 151 -0.90 27.75 12.20
CA PHE A 151 -1.73 26.75 11.52
C PHE A 151 -0.91 25.85 10.59
N GLY A 152 -0.02 26.45 9.78
CA GLY A 152 0.85 25.71 8.87
C GLY A 152 1.83 24.79 9.59
N ILE A 153 2.51 25.31 10.63
CA ILE A 153 3.50 24.54 11.41
C ILE A 153 2.82 23.41 12.19
N ALA A 154 1.68 23.68 12.85
CA ALA A 154 0.92 22.66 13.55
C ALA A 154 0.51 21.52 12.61
N PHE A 155 -0.05 21.84 11.44
CA PHE A 155 -0.51 20.83 10.49
C PHE A 155 0.64 19.93 10.02
N LEU A 156 1.79 20.52 9.68
CA LEU A 156 2.97 19.79 9.20
C LEU A 156 3.49 18.83 10.27
N ILE A 157 3.63 19.33 11.51
CA ILE A 157 4.10 18.53 12.65
C ILE A 157 3.12 17.38 12.95
N SER A 158 1.81 17.62 12.91
CA SER A 158 0.80 16.59 13.14
C SER A 158 0.84 15.49 12.08
N CYS A 159 0.95 15.83 10.80
CA CYS A 159 1.06 14.83 9.73
C CYS A 159 2.30 13.93 9.93
N VAL A 160 3.44 14.54 10.25
CA VAL A 160 4.71 13.82 10.44
C VAL A 160 4.67 12.95 11.71
N LEU A 161 4.18 13.47 12.84
CA LEU A 161 4.07 12.72 14.09
C LEU A 161 3.10 11.54 13.98
N VAL A 162 1.92 11.74 13.36
CA VAL A 162 0.95 10.66 13.14
C VAL A 162 1.55 9.58 12.25
N PHE A 163 2.32 9.95 11.22
CA PHE A 163 3.03 8.98 10.40
C PHE A 163 4.04 8.16 11.23
N PHE A 164 4.93 8.82 11.99
CA PHE A 164 5.94 8.11 12.78
C PHE A 164 5.34 7.24 13.88
N THR A 165 4.35 7.72 14.62
CA THR A 165 3.66 6.94 15.65
C THR A 165 2.96 5.73 15.07
N HIS A 166 2.33 5.86 13.90
CA HIS A 166 1.71 4.73 13.21
C HIS A 166 2.74 3.69 12.74
N GLN A 167 3.86 4.12 12.16
CA GLN A 167 4.94 3.20 11.74
C GLN A 167 5.61 2.51 12.95
N ALA A 168 5.82 3.23 14.05
CA ALA A 168 6.32 2.66 15.29
C ALA A 168 5.37 1.56 15.82
N GLY A 169 4.05 1.79 15.76
CA GLY A 169 3.06 0.78 16.13
C GLY A 169 3.14 -0.49 15.28
N HIS A 170 3.26 -0.34 13.95
CA HIS A 170 3.44 -1.46 13.02
C HIS A 170 4.68 -2.29 13.35
N GLU A 171 5.81 -1.60 13.56
CA GLU A 171 7.08 -2.23 13.90
C GLU A 171 7.00 -2.99 15.24
N LEU A 172 6.36 -2.39 16.25
CA LEU A 172 6.19 -3.01 17.56
C LEU A 172 5.36 -4.31 17.46
N HIS A 173 4.32 -4.33 16.62
CA HIS A 173 3.54 -5.54 16.35
C HIS A 173 4.39 -6.64 15.71
N LYS A 174 5.10 -6.32 14.64
CA LYS A 174 6.00 -7.25 13.95
C LYS A 174 7.05 -7.83 14.89
N ARG A 175 7.65 -7.00 15.75
CA ARG A 175 8.61 -7.43 16.78
C ARG A 175 7.98 -8.33 17.84
N GLY A 176 6.73 -8.08 18.20
CA GLY A 176 5.94 -8.93 19.10
C GLY A 176 5.77 -10.34 18.52
N LEU A 177 5.40 -10.45 17.25
CA LEU A 177 5.28 -11.73 16.55
C LEU A 177 6.63 -12.46 16.44
N ILE A 178 7.70 -11.78 16.06
CA ILE A 178 9.05 -12.38 16.02
C ILE A 178 9.46 -12.89 17.41
N GLY A 179 9.15 -12.14 18.47
CA GLY A 179 9.35 -12.59 19.85
C GLY A 179 8.59 -13.87 20.17
N LYS A 180 7.31 -13.91 19.80
CA LYS A 180 6.44 -15.07 20.01
C LYS A 180 6.95 -16.32 19.28
N ILE A 181 7.36 -16.19 18.01
CA ILE A 181 7.95 -17.28 17.22
C ILE A 181 9.16 -17.86 17.94
N ARG A 182 10.06 -17.00 18.42
CA ARG A 182 11.28 -17.43 19.09
C ARG A 182 11.01 -18.12 20.42
N THR A 183 10.06 -17.59 21.20
CA THR A 183 9.60 -18.23 22.43
C THR A 183 9.00 -19.61 22.14
N TRP A 184 8.15 -19.73 21.12
CA TRP A 184 7.54 -20.99 20.73
C TRP A 184 8.56 -22.01 20.23
N TRP A 185 9.53 -21.58 19.42
CA TRP A 185 10.62 -22.43 18.96
C TRP A 185 11.52 -22.89 20.11
N ASN A 186 11.80 -22.03 21.09
CA ASN A 186 12.57 -22.40 22.29
C ASN A 186 11.85 -23.43 23.17
N HIS A 187 10.51 -23.42 23.18
CA HIS A 187 9.67 -24.36 23.92
C HIS A 187 9.28 -25.60 23.11
N ASP A 188 9.75 -25.73 21.86
CA ASP A 188 9.52 -26.93 21.07
C ASP A 188 10.47 -28.05 21.55
N SER A 189 9.86 -29.11 22.10
CA SER A 189 10.54 -30.29 22.64
C SER A 189 10.97 -31.28 21.55
N ASN A 190 10.65 -31.04 20.27
CA ASN A 190 11.05 -31.92 19.18
C ASN A 190 12.59 -31.89 18.98
N PRO A 191 13.29 -33.04 19.09
CA PRO A 191 14.74 -33.11 18.87
C PRO A 191 15.13 -32.73 17.43
N ASP A 192 14.26 -32.97 16.45
CA ASP A 192 14.47 -32.64 15.04
C ASP A 192 13.79 -31.31 14.64
N ARG A 193 13.64 -30.38 15.60
CA ARG A 193 12.97 -29.11 15.32
C ARG A 193 13.71 -28.33 14.21
N PRO A 194 12.98 -27.78 13.23
CA PRO A 194 13.58 -27.04 12.13
C PRO A 194 14.26 -25.76 12.62
N ASN A 195 15.36 -25.40 11.98
CA ASN A 195 16.06 -24.15 12.27
C ASN A 195 15.24 -22.92 11.83
N LEU A 196 15.27 -21.87 12.65
CA LEU A 196 14.71 -20.57 12.29
C LEU A 196 15.58 -19.91 11.22
N MET A 197 15.23 -20.11 9.95
CA MET A 197 15.86 -19.43 8.82
C MET A 197 14.90 -18.39 8.26
N GLY A 198 15.28 -17.12 8.35
CA GLY A 198 14.53 -16.03 7.73
C GLY A 198 14.75 -16.04 6.22
N ARG A 199 13.65 -15.97 5.46
CA ARG A 199 13.58 -15.90 3.99
C ARG A 199 13.43 -17.23 3.23
N THR A 200 12.59 -18.13 3.74
CA THR A 200 11.87 -19.08 2.89
C THR A 200 10.61 -18.40 2.37
N ASN A 201 10.67 -17.80 1.18
CA ASN A 201 9.51 -17.22 0.47
C ASN A 201 8.60 -18.35 -0.08
N LYS A 202 8.28 -19.33 0.77
CA LYS A 202 7.58 -20.55 0.38
C LYS A 202 6.07 -20.32 0.30
N THR A 203 5.49 -19.48 1.16
CA THR A 203 4.05 -19.27 1.24
C THR A 203 3.62 -17.88 0.81
N THR A 204 2.67 -17.85 -0.10
CA THR A 204 1.91 -16.68 -0.55
C THR A 204 0.44 -16.94 -0.26
N LEU A 205 -0.41 -15.93 -0.43
CA LEU A 205 -1.85 -16.01 -0.27
C LEU A 205 -2.48 -17.09 -1.16
N GLU A 206 -1.92 -17.28 -2.37
CA GLU A 206 -2.41 -18.28 -3.32
C GLU A 206 -2.03 -19.72 -2.95
N ASN A 207 -0.84 -19.88 -2.34
CA ASN A 207 -0.21 -21.15 -1.96
C ASN A 207 -0.07 -21.25 -0.43
N ASP A 208 -1.16 -20.97 0.28
CA ASP A 208 -1.20 -20.95 1.74
C ASP A 208 -1.06 -22.36 2.36
N ASP A 209 -1.34 -23.41 1.59
CA ASP A 209 -1.39 -24.83 1.96
C ASP A 209 -0.01 -25.49 2.11
N LEU A 210 1.04 -24.92 1.51
CA LEU A 210 2.38 -25.53 1.45
C LEU A 210 3.03 -25.76 2.82
N ASP A 211 2.58 -25.08 3.87
CA ASP A 211 3.10 -25.20 5.23
C ASP A 211 2.05 -25.64 6.26
N ASP A 212 0.93 -26.24 5.81
CA ASP A 212 -0.11 -26.78 6.70
C ASP A 212 0.42 -27.80 7.70
N HIS A 213 1.46 -28.53 7.31
CA HIS A 213 2.10 -29.58 8.12
C HIS A 213 3.20 -29.02 9.04
N ASP A 214 3.61 -27.77 8.85
CA ASP A 214 4.65 -27.15 9.66
C ASP A 214 4.08 -26.68 11.01
N PRO A 215 4.91 -26.65 12.07
CA PRO A 215 4.55 -26.05 13.35
C PRO A 215 4.05 -24.60 13.20
N ALA A 216 3.11 -24.20 14.07
CA ALA A 216 2.47 -22.87 14.02
C ALA A 216 3.47 -21.70 14.02
N TYR A 217 4.63 -21.82 14.69
CA TYR A 217 5.65 -20.77 14.67
C TYR A 217 6.34 -20.61 13.31
N LEU A 218 6.49 -21.69 12.53
CA LEU A 218 7.01 -21.64 11.16
C LEU A 218 5.96 -21.08 10.19
N GLN A 219 4.69 -21.44 10.37
CA GLN A 219 3.60 -20.87 9.58
C GLN A 219 3.56 -19.33 9.69
N ILE A 220 3.75 -18.79 10.91
CA ILE A 220 3.88 -17.34 11.09
C ILE A 220 5.16 -16.84 10.39
N LEU A 221 6.29 -17.53 10.57
CA LEU A 221 7.58 -17.10 10.03
C LEU A 221 7.59 -16.98 8.50
N HIS A 222 7.02 -17.94 7.77
CA HIS A 222 7.01 -17.93 6.29
C HIS A 222 6.27 -16.72 5.71
N ARG A 223 5.24 -16.25 6.42
CA ARG A 223 4.41 -15.11 6.03
C ARG A 223 4.98 -13.76 6.50
N LEU A 224 5.95 -13.76 7.42
CA LEU A 224 6.65 -12.56 7.88
C LEU A 224 7.90 -12.26 7.05
N ASP A 225 8.17 -10.99 6.83
CA ASP A 225 9.46 -10.54 6.30
C ASP A 225 10.48 -10.42 7.44
N THR A 226 11.45 -11.34 7.53
CA THR A 226 12.41 -11.41 8.63
C THR A 226 13.85 -11.54 8.12
N ASN A 227 14.79 -11.06 8.93
CA ASN A 227 16.22 -11.24 8.69
C ASN A 227 16.60 -12.73 8.81
N ALA A 228 17.71 -13.13 8.20
CA ALA A 228 18.17 -14.53 8.15
C ALA A 228 18.19 -15.23 9.52
N THR A 229 18.51 -14.51 10.61
CA THR A 229 18.60 -15.06 11.97
C THR A 229 17.31 -14.94 12.79
N VAL A 230 16.19 -14.49 12.19
CA VAL A 230 14.87 -14.31 12.83
C VAL A 230 14.95 -13.57 14.17
N THR A 231 15.73 -12.47 14.18
CA THR A 231 15.87 -11.60 15.35
C THR A 231 14.93 -10.40 15.24
N LYS A 232 14.58 -9.79 16.38
CA LYS A 232 13.70 -8.62 16.44
C LYS A 232 14.28 -7.37 15.75
N GLY A 233 15.56 -7.40 15.34
CA GLY A 233 16.27 -6.26 14.75
C GLY A 233 16.33 -5.03 15.68
N THR A 234 16.82 -3.92 15.17
CA THR A 234 16.75 -2.61 15.83
C THR A 234 15.40 -1.96 15.51
N PRO A 235 14.65 -1.42 16.50
CA PRO A 235 13.35 -0.81 16.26
C PRO A 235 13.53 0.64 15.76
N ILE A 236 13.92 0.79 14.49
CA ILE A 236 14.31 2.09 13.92
C ILE A 236 13.14 3.07 13.99
N TRP A 237 11.94 2.65 13.56
CA TRP A 237 10.75 3.51 13.54
C TRP A 237 10.30 3.90 14.95
N THR A 238 10.36 2.96 15.89
CA THR A 238 10.03 3.22 17.29
C THR A 238 11.00 4.22 17.90
N ILE A 239 12.31 4.08 17.64
CA ILE A 239 13.34 5.01 18.15
C ILE A 239 13.12 6.40 17.55
N VAL A 240 12.92 6.51 16.24
CA VAL A 240 12.65 7.79 15.55
C VAL A 240 11.39 8.44 16.11
N ALA A 241 10.31 7.68 16.31
CA ALA A 241 9.07 8.21 16.88
C ALA A 241 9.28 8.73 18.31
N VAL A 242 9.96 7.96 19.18
CA VAL A 242 10.25 8.38 20.56
C VAL A 242 11.11 9.64 20.58
N ILE A 243 12.16 9.72 19.75
CA ILE A 243 13.01 10.91 19.64
C ILE A 243 12.20 12.11 19.14
N ALA A 244 11.34 11.92 18.14
CA ALA A 244 10.48 12.99 17.62
C ALA A 244 9.49 13.50 18.69
N ILE A 245 8.85 12.59 19.44
CA ILE A 245 7.91 12.93 20.52
C ILE A 245 8.63 13.71 21.62
N ILE A 246 9.77 13.20 22.11
CA ILE A 246 10.55 13.86 23.16
C ILE A 246 11.08 15.21 22.65
N GLY A 247 11.60 15.26 21.42
CA GLY A 247 12.12 16.47 20.80
C GLY A 247 11.06 17.56 20.69
N VAL A 248 9.86 17.22 20.20
CA VAL A 248 8.73 18.16 20.13
C VAL A 248 8.28 18.58 21.53
N ALA A 249 8.15 17.64 22.48
CA ALA A 249 7.74 17.95 23.85
C ALA A 249 8.73 18.89 24.56
N CYS A 250 10.04 18.63 24.44
CA CYS A 250 11.09 19.49 24.99
C CYS A 250 11.10 20.87 24.31
N THR A 251 10.99 20.93 22.99
CA THR A 251 10.96 22.20 22.23
C THR A 251 9.73 23.03 22.60
N ALA A 252 8.56 22.40 22.71
CA ALA A 252 7.33 23.06 23.10
C ALA A 252 7.40 23.60 24.54
N THR A 253 7.95 22.81 25.47
CA THR A 253 8.13 23.23 26.87
C THR A 253 9.11 24.40 26.98
N TYR A 254 10.22 24.34 26.23
CA TYR A 254 11.21 25.41 26.19
C TYR A 254 10.63 26.72 25.64
N VAL A 255 9.95 26.67 24.50
CA VAL A 255 9.34 27.84 23.86
C VAL A 255 8.29 28.48 24.78
N ARG A 256 7.48 27.68 25.48
CA ARG A 256 6.54 28.19 26.48
C ARG A 256 7.24 28.82 27.69
N TYR A 257 8.32 28.23 28.15
CA TYR A 257 9.11 28.78 29.24
C TYR A 257 9.74 30.13 28.89
N GLU A 258 10.22 30.31 27.66
CA GLU A 258 10.75 31.60 27.18
C GLU A 258 9.63 32.64 26.99
N THR A 259 8.46 32.23 26.48
CA THR A 259 7.30 33.13 26.35
C THR A 259 6.85 33.63 27.72
N TYR A 260 6.82 32.75 28.71
CA TYR A 260 6.55 33.11 30.10
C TYR A 260 7.53 34.18 30.64
N LYS A 261 8.83 34.06 30.33
CA LYS A 261 9.81 35.09 30.72
C LYS A 261 9.55 36.43 30.02
N GLN A 262 9.15 36.40 28.75
CA GLN A 262 8.84 37.60 27.98
C GLN A 262 7.63 38.32 28.55
N GLU A 263 6.55 37.59 28.86
CA GLU A 263 5.36 38.11 29.53
C GLU A 263 5.72 38.74 30.88
N LYS A 264 6.48 38.03 31.72
CA LYS A 264 6.94 38.54 33.02
C LYS A 264 7.82 39.80 32.89
N THR A 265 8.65 39.87 31.85
CA THR A 265 9.49 41.05 31.58
C THR A 265 8.64 42.24 31.14
N ALA A 266 7.63 42.02 30.30
CA ALA A 266 6.71 43.07 29.86
C ALA A 266 5.85 43.62 31.02
N GLU A 267 5.32 42.74 31.87
CA GLU A 267 4.58 43.13 33.08
C GLU A 267 5.42 43.97 34.04
N THR A 268 6.69 43.60 34.25
CA THR A 268 7.60 44.33 35.17
C THR A 268 8.11 45.66 34.61
N THR A 269 8.13 45.84 33.29
CA THR A 269 8.51 47.11 32.64
C THR A 269 7.33 48.02 32.29
N GLY A 270 6.09 47.58 32.53
CA GLY A 270 4.88 48.34 32.17
C GLY A 270 4.70 48.48 30.66
N ALA A 271 5.38 47.66 29.87
CA ALA A 271 5.20 47.58 28.42
C ALA A 271 3.92 46.79 28.11
N PRO A 272 3.17 47.11 27.04
CA PRO A 272 2.03 46.31 26.63
C PRO A 272 2.51 44.87 26.38
N ALA A 273 2.05 43.94 27.22
CA ALA A 273 2.37 42.53 27.06
C ALA A 273 1.75 42.03 25.74
N PRO A 274 2.52 41.35 24.87
CA PRO A 274 1.93 40.61 23.77
C PRO A 274 1.10 39.46 24.36
N ASP A 275 -0.20 39.47 24.09
CA ASP A 275 -1.17 38.52 24.64
C ASP A 275 -1.00 37.16 23.94
N ASN A 276 -0.08 36.34 24.46
CA ASN A 276 0.35 35.07 23.87
C ASN A 276 -0.17 33.85 24.64
N SER A 277 -1.05 34.05 25.62
CA SER A 277 -1.59 32.98 26.45
C SER A 277 -2.84 32.36 25.82
N PHE A 278 -2.77 31.09 25.45
CA PHE A 278 -3.93 30.32 25.00
C PHE A 278 -4.50 29.52 26.18
N SER A 279 -5.62 29.97 26.73
CA SER A 279 -6.40 29.26 27.76
C SER A 279 -7.77 28.84 27.21
N LEU A 280 -8.09 27.55 27.31
CA LEU A 280 -9.40 27.02 26.90
C LEU A 280 -10.55 27.56 27.78
N GLY A 281 -10.25 28.01 29.00
CA GLY A 281 -11.23 28.60 29.93
C GLY A 281 -11.65 30.02 29.55
N ASP A 282 -10.79 30.75 28.86
CA ASP A 282 -11.03 32.15 28.47
C ASP A 282 -12.03 32.29 27.31
N LEU A 283 -12.38 31.16 26.67
CA LEU A 283 -13.41 31.09 25.64
C LEU A 283 -14.84 31.00 26.20
N MET A 284 -15.01 30.93 27.53
CA MET A 284 -16.31 30.65 28.20
C MET A 284 -16.70 31.67 29.27
N SER A 285 -15.83 32.62 29.61
CA SER A 285 -16.08 33.63 30.64
C SER A 285 -16.32 35.00 30.02
N ASN A 286 -17.58 35.44 30.06
CA ASN A 286 -17.91 36.86 30.06
C ASN A 286 -17.89 37.29 31.52
N ASP A 287 -16.98 38.16 31.95
CA ASP A 287 -17.35 39.07 33.03
C ASP A 287 -16.54 40.36 33.08
N ASP A 288 -17.29 41.40 33.44
CA ASP A 288 -16.97 42.82 33.40
C ASP A 288 -15.97 43.25 34.50
N ALA A 289 -15.17 44.27 34.16
CA ALA A 289 -14.25 44.95 35.07
C ALA A 289 -14.98 45.94 36.02
N LEU A 290 -14.39 46.26 37.19
CA LEU A 290 -14.43 47.56 37.91
C LEU A 290 -13.68 47.50 39.28
N PRO A 291 -13.30 48.63 39.94
CA PRO A 291 -11.90 48.98 40.17
C PRO A 291 -11.49 49.21 41.65
N ASP A 292 -10.22 49.58 41.78
CA ASP A 292 -9.35 49.71 42.96
C ASP A 292 -9.67 50.89 43.90
N LEU A 293 -9.60 50.66 45.22
CA LEU A 293 -9.39 51.73 46.23
C LEU A 293 -8.91 51.16 47.58
N LEU A 294 -7.65 51.41 47.92
CA LEU A 294 -7.13 51.98 49.20
C LEU A 294 -5.74 51.43 49.57
N ALA A 295 -4.80 52.36 49.76
CA ALA A 295 -3.37 52.11 49.92
C ALA A 295 -2.87 52.20 51.37
N GLN A 296 -1.95 51.28 51.71
CA GLN A 296 -0.86 51.29 52.71
C GLN A 296 -1.15 51.30 54.23
N PRO A 297 -0.63 50.29 54.96
CA PRO A 297 0.76 50.23 55.43
C PRO A 297 1.44 48.88 55.08
N GLN A 298 1.40 48.57 53.79
CA GLN A 298 1.53 47.24 53.22
C GLN A 298 2.57 47.32 52.09
N GLN A 299 3.86 47.39 52.42
CA GLN A 299 4.93 47.46 51.38
C GLN A 299 6.01 46.40 51.60
N SER A 300 6.34 46.04 52.85
CA SER A 300 7.21 44.89 53.13
C SER A 300 6.43 43.57 53.18
N ALA A 301 5.19 43.60 53.68
CA ALA A 301 4.24 42.49 53.60
C ALA A 301 3.73 42.28 52.17
N ASP A 302 3.50 43.36 51.39
CA ASP A 302 3.14 43.24 49.98
C ASP A 302 4.34 42.90 49.08
N ALA A 303 5.57 43.31 49.38
CA ALA A 303 6.74 42.83 48.63
C ALA A 303 7.02 41.34 48.87
N LYS A 304 6.74 40.84 50.07
CA LYS A 304 6.87 39.41 50.40
C LYS A 304 5.67 38.61 49.90
N ALA A 305 4.44 39.11 50.06
CA ALA A 305 3.23 38.48 49.54
C ALA A 305 3.13 38.58 48.01
N SER A 306 3.67 39.62 47.37
CA SER A 306 3.82 39.68 45.91
C SER A 306 4.89 38.72 45.43
N LYS A 307 6.05 38.60 46.08
CA LYS A 307 7.05 37.56 45.76
C LYS A 307 6.55 36.14 46.01
N GLU A 308 5.75 35.92 47.06
CA GLU A 308 5.13 34.62 47.34
C GLU A 308 3.97 34.33 46.37
N ARG A 309 3.18 35.33 45.97
CA ARG A 309 2.17 35.22 44.90
C ARG A 309 2.81 35.04 43.52
N GLU A 310 3.94 35.69 43.25
CA GLU A 310 4.76 35.53 42.03
C GLU A 310 5.35 34.13 41.99
N GLY A 311 5.98 33.65 43.08
CA GLY A 311 6.51 32.29 43.16
C GLY A 311 5.42 31.22 43.06
N ALA A 312 4.22 31.48 43.63
CA ALA A 312 3.06 30.61 43.47
C ALA A 312 2.51 30.63 42.04
N ARG A 313 2.50 31.80 41.36
CA ARG A 313 2.14 31.94 39.93
C ARG A 313 3.17 31.29 39.01
N ASP A 314 4.46 31.48 39.27
CA ASP A 314 5.59 30.84 38.58
C ASP A 314 5.42 29.31 38.63
N ALA A 315 5.12 28.77 39.82
CA ALA A 315 4.89 27.34 40.03
C ALA A 315 3.57 26.84 39.38
N ALA A 316 2.51 27.66 39.39
CA ALA A 316 1.23 27.33 38.76
C ALA A 316 1.33 27.29 37.22
N ASN A 317 2.06 28.22 36.61
CA ASN A 317 2.27 28.25 35.16
C ASN A 317 3.16 27.09 34.71
N LEU A 318 4.24 26.81 35.45
CA LEU A 318 5.10 25.66 35.18
C LEU A 318 4.36 24.32 35.28
N SER A 319 3.46 24.17 36.28
CA SER A 319 2.66 22.95 36.42
C SER A 319 1.66 22.77 35.27
N THR A 320 1.06 23.85 34.79
CA THR A 320 0.15 23.82 33.61
C THR A 320 0.90 23.38 32.34
N TYR A 321 2.13 23.84 32.13
CA TYR A 321 2.95 23.40 31.00
C TYR A 321 3.34 21.93 31.10
N ALA A 322 3.69 21.46 32.31
CA ALA A 322 4.00 20.06 32.54
C ALA A 322 2.79 19.14 32.28
N ILE A 323 1.60 19.56 32.69
CA ILE A 323 0.35 18.82 32.42
C ILE A 323 0.08 18.73 30.92
N LEU A 324 0.21 19.83 30.18
CA LEU A 324 -0.01 19.85 28.73
C LEU A 324 1.03 18.99 27.98
N ALA A 325 2.30 19.01 28.40
CA ALA A 325 3.32 18.13 27.83
C ALA A 325 3.05 16.64 28.13
N ALA A 326 2.54 16.32 29.33
CA ALA A 326 2.17 14.96 29.70
C ALA A 326 0.97 14.45 28.89
N LEU A 327 -0.04 15.30 28.66
CA LEU A 327 -1.19 14.97 27.81
C LEU A 327 -0.76 14.69 26.36
N PHE A 328 0.16 15.50 25.83
CA PHE A 328 0.76 15.26 24.51
C PHE A 328 1.41 13.90 24.42
N ILE A 329 2.28 13.54 25.37
CA ILE A 329 2.93 12.23 25.39
C ILE A 329 1.88 11.11 25.47
N LEU A 330 0.83 11.27 26.26
CA LEU A 330 -0.25 10.28 26.37
C LEU A 330 -0.98 10.07 25.03
N ILE A 331 -1.31 11.16 24.32
CA ILE A 331 -1.93 11.08 22.99
C ILE A 331 -0.98 10.41 21.99
N GLN A 332 0.32 10.69 22.04
CA GLN A 332 1.30 10.02 21.16
C GLN A 332 1.42 8.52 21.48
N ILE A 333 1.38 8.12 22.76
CA ILE A 333 1.33 6.70 23.16
C ILE A 333 0.07 6.04 22.62
N MET A 334 -1.08 6.72 22.70
CA MET A 334 -2.33 6.23 22.11
C MET A 334 -2.21 6.09 20.58
N GLY A 335 -1.55 7.03 19.89
CA GLY A 335 -1.24 6.95 18.46
C GLY A 335 -0.42 5.71 18.10
N ILE A 336 0.63 5.42 18.87
CA ILE A 336 1.42 4.18 18.72
C ILE A 336 0.54 2.95 18.98
N GLY A 337 -0.32 2.99 20.01
CA GLY A 337 -1.24 1.90 20.34
C GLY A 337 -2.25 1.61 19.22
N ILE A 338 -2.78 2.65 18.56
CA ILE A 338 -3.64 2.50 17.40
C ILE A 338 -2.86 1.87 16.24
N GLY A 339 -1.67 2.39 15.91
CA GLY A 339 -0.79 1.77 14.92
C GLY A 339 -0.46 0.31 15.24
N PHE A 340 -0.25 -0.01 16.52
CA PHE A 340 -0.01 -1.37 17.00
C PHE A 340 -1.23 -2.28 16.86
N LYS A 341 -2.45 -1.76 16.87
CA LYS A 341 -3.68 -2.56 16.66
C LYS A 341 -4.03 -2.70 15.18
N THR A 342 -3.75 -1.68 14.38
CA THR A 342 -4.17 -1.62 12.97
C THR A 342 -3.11 -2.02 11.97
N GLY A 343 -1.86 -2.19 12.40
CA GLY A 343 -0.76 -2.61 11.53
C GLY A 343 -0.80 -4.08 11.17
N PHE A 344 -0.32 -4.41 9.98
CA PHE A 344 -0.08 -5.78 9.54
C PHE A 344 1.42 -6.05 9.48
N ALA A 345 1.82 -7.25 9.88
CA ALA A 345 3.19 -7.71 9.85
C ALA A 345 3.44 -8.73 8.74
N GLY A 346 2.42 -9.49 8.34
CA GLY A 346 2.52 -10.43 7.22
C GLY A 346 2.62 -9.71 5.88
N LYS A 347 3.34 -10.32 4.94
CA LYS A 347 3.64 -9.76 3.60
C LYS A 347 2.36 -9.40 2.82
N GLU A 348 1.36 -10.29 2.88
CA GLU A 348 0.10 -10.16 2.14
C GLU A 348 -1.12 -10.09 3.07
N SER A 349 -0.92 -9.89 4.38
CA SER A 349 -2.01 -9.81 5.34
C SER A 349 -2.95 -8.63 5.09
N SER A 350 -2.40 -7.51 4.60
CA SER A 350 -3.17 -6.34 4.15
C SER A 350 -4.16 -6.71 3.04
N GLU A 351 -3.65 -7.41 2.01
CA GLU A 351 -4.44 -7.85 0.86
C GLU A 351 -5.47 -8.91 1.26
N ALA A 352 -5.07 -9.92 2.04
CA ALA A 352 -5.96 -10.92 2.59
C ALA A 352 -7.10 -10.27 3.40
N ARG A 353 -6.79 -9.23 4.21
CA ARG A 353 -7.79 -8.51 4.97
C ARG A 353 -8.74 -7.72 4.08
N ARG A 354 -8.26 -7.14 2.99
CA ARG A 354 -9.10 -6.42 2.02
C ARG A 354 -10.12 -7.36 1.35
N ILE A 355 -9.75 -8.62 1.10
CA ILE A 355 -10.61 -9.64 0.51
C ILE A 355 -11.73 -10.04 1.49
N ILE A 356 -11.38 -10.41 2.74
CA ILE A 356 -12.38 -10.89 3.71
C ILE A 356 -13.09 -9.77 4.47
N GLY A 357 -12.49 -8.58 4.60
CA GLY A 357 -12.91 -7.55 5.56
C GLY A 357 -14.31 -6.98 5.34
N LYS A 358 -14.87 -7.15 4.13
CA LYS A 358 -16.23 -6.72 3.78
C LYS A 358 -17.30 -7.80 4.01
N PHE A 359 -16.89 -9.02 4.36
CA PHE A 359 -17.77 -10.19 4.41
C PHE A 359 -17.58 -10.96 5.72
N SER A 360 -18.68 -11.42 6.31
CA SER A 360 -18.65 -12.24 7.53
C SER A 360 -18.53 -13.74 7.24
N SER A 361 -18.89 -14.18 6.03
CA SER A 361 -18.94 -15.60 5.64
C SER A 361 -18.58 -15.81 4.18
N ARG A 362 -18.18 -17.05 3.84
CA ARG A 362 -17.93 -17.50 2.46
C ARG A 362 -19.17 -17.32 1.58
N ALA A 363 -20.35 -17.70 2.09
CA ALA A 363 -21.62 -17.49 1.37
C ALA A 363 -21.93 -16.00 1.12
N GLY A 364 -21.58 -15.13 2.07
CA GLY A 364 -21.71 -13.67 1.90
C GLY A 364 -20.79 -13.13 0.79
N TYR A 365 -19.55 -13.62 0.75
CA TYR A 365 -18.57 -13.32 -0.29
C TYR A 365 -19.07 -13.80 -1.67
N GLU A 366 -19.40 -15.08 -1.80
CA GLU A 366 -19.87 -15.69 -3.05
C GLU A 366 -21.12 -14.99 -3.58
N SER A 367 -22.15 -14.83 -2.74
CA SER A 367 -23.39 -14.16 -3.16
C SER A 367 -23.19 -12.72 -3.60
N TRP A 368 -22.21 -11.99 -3.07
CA TRP A 368 -21.91 -10.62 -3.49
C TRP A 368 -21.28 -10.58 -4.89
N PHE A 369 -20.34 -11.49 -5.14
CA PHE A 369 -19.71 -11.63 -6.45
C PHE A 369 -20.69 -12.16 -7.50
N GLU A 370 -21.57 -13.09 -7.13
CA GLU A 370 -22.69 -13.53 -7.98
C GLU A 370 -23.62 -12.37 -8.34
N ARG A 371 -24.05 -11.58 -7.36
CA ARG A 371 -24.88 -10.39 -7.63
C ARG A 371 -24.21 -9.40 -8.58
N LYS A 372 -22.90 -9.18 -8.44
CA LYS A 372 -22.13 -8.31 -9.36
C LYS A 372 -22.02 -8.92 -10.76
N ARG A 373 -21.68 -10.21 -10.86
CA ARG A 373 -21.65 -10.96 -12.12
C ARG A 373 -22.99 -10.86 -12.84
N ASP A 374 -24.09 -11.09 -12.14
CA ASP A 374 -25.44 -11.06 -12.70
C ASP A 374 -25.83 -9.64 -13.16
N ALA A 375 -25.40 -8.59 -12.43
CA ALA A 375 -25.62 -7.21 -12.86
C ALA A 375 -24.91 -6.89 -14.17
N ILE A 376 -23.65 -7.35 -14.33
CA ILE A 376 -22.88 -7.19 -15.57
C ILE A 376 -23.51 -8.02 -16.69
N ALA A 377 -23.90 -9.26 -16.41
CA ALA A 377 -24.56 -10.13 -17.39
C ALA A 377 -25.87 -9.52 -17.91
N ARG A 378 -26.70 -8.91 -17.05
CA ARG A 378 -27.92 -8.20 -17.47
C ARG A 378 -27.63 -7.02 -18.39
N ILE A 379 -26.60 -6.24 -18.08
CA ILE A 379 -26.19 -5.09 -18.91
C ILE A 379 -25.62 -5.56 -20.25
N ALA A 380 -24.78 -6.59 -20.24
CA ALA A 380 -24.20 -7.19 -21.43
C ALA A 380 -25.29 -7.76 -22.34
N GLN A 381 -26.26 -8.51 -21.78
CA GLN A 381 -27.39 -9.06 -22.53
C GLN A 381 -28.24 -7.95 -23.16
N LYS A 382 -28.51 -6.86 -22.44
CA LYS A 382 -29.23 -5.70 -22.98
C LYS A 382 -28.52 -5.11 -24.21
N HIS A 383 -27.19 -4.97 -24.14
CA HIS A 383 -26.40 -4.47 -25.27
C HIS A 383 -26.30 -5.48 -26.41
N LEU A 384 -26.24 -6.78 -26.12
CA LEU A 384 -26.25 -7.86 -27.12
C LEU A 384 -27.59 -7.88 -27.89
N THR A 385 -28.73 -7.85 -27.20
CA THR A 385 -30.04 -7.81 -27.85
C THR A 385 -30.23 -6.56 -28.70
N ASN A 386 -29.74 -5.40 -28.23
CA ASN A 386 -29.77 -4.17 -29.04
C ASN A 386 -28.90 -4.29 -30.30
N LEU A 387 -27.69 -4.87 -30.17
CA LEU A 387 -26.81 -5.13 -31.30
C LEU A 387 -27.45 -6.09 -32.31
N GLN A 388 -28.07 -7.18 -31.85
CA GLN A 388 -28.77 -8.15 -32.69
C GLN A 388 -29.93 -7.53 -33.46
N SER A 389 -30.77 -6.72 -32.80
CA SER A 389 -31.84 -5.96 -33.46
C SER A 389 -31.27 -5.08 -34.58
N ARG A 390 -30.18 -4.35 -34.30
CA ARG A 390 -29.54 -3.46 -35.28
C ARG A 390 -28.86 -4.21 -36.41
N LEU A 391 -28.29 -5.39 -36.15
CA LEU A 391 -27.72 -6.26 -37.18
C LEU A 391 -28.82 -6.75 -38.12
N THR A 392 -29.99 -7.15 -37.60
CA THR A 392 -31.15 -7.54 -38.40
C THR A 392 -31.67 -6.37 -39.25
N ASP A 393 -31.80 -5.17 -38.68
CA ASP A 393 -32.22 -3.97 -39.41
C ASP A 393 -31.21 -3.61 -40.51
N HIS A 394 -29.92 -3.70 -40.21
CA HIS A 394 -28.87 -3.40 -41.17
C HIS A 394 -28.78 -4.46 -42.29
N ALA A 395 -29.00 -5.73 -41.96
CA ALA A 395 -29.04 -6.80 -42.94
C ALA A 395 -30.27 -6.69 -43.86
N ALA A 396 -31.42 -6.28 -43.31
CA ALA A 396 -32.63 -6.03 -44.10
C ALA A 396 -32.45 -4.87 -45.09
N THR A 397 -31.71 -3.82 -44.69
CA THR A 397 -31.47 -2.64 -45.54
C THR A 397 -30.36 -2.85 -46.57
N THR A 398 -29.36 -3.68 -46.28
CA THR A 398 -28.18 -3.87 -47.15
C THR A 398 -28.33 -5.04 -48.13
N GLY A 399 -29.34 -5.92 -47.94
CA GLY A 399 -29.62 -7.02 -48.86
C GLY A 399 -28.59 -8.16 -48.79
N VAL A 400 -28.45 -8.78 -47.61
CA VAL A 400 -27.43 -9.81 -47.36
C VAL A 400 -27.84 -11.20 -47.85
N ASP A 401 -26.85 -12.02 -48.21
CA ASP A 401 -26.97 -13.39 -48.70
C ASP A 401 -27.79 -14.31 -47.77
N LYS A 402 -28.41 -15.37 -48.34
CA LYS A 402 -29.31 -16.29 -47.65
C LYS A 402 -28.66 -16.93 -46.41
N ALA A 403 -27.38 -17.31 -46.50
CA ALA A 403 -26.63 -17.88 -45.39
C ALA A 403 -26.55 -16.94 -44.16
N HIS A 404 -26.41 -15.62 -44.37
CA HIS A 404 -26.38 -14.66 -43.28
C HIS A 404 -27.77 -14.44 -42.68
N ARG A 405 -28.82 -14.51 -43.50
CA ARG A 405 -30.22 -14.42 -43.05
C ARG A 405 -30.62 -15.60 -42.19
N ASP A 406 -30.18 -16.81 -42.55
CA ASP A 406 -30.45 -18.02 -41.77
C ASP A 406 -29.76 -17.94 -40.40
N ILE A 407 -28.54 -17.41 -40.33
CA ILE A 407 -27.79 -17.22 -39.07
C ILE A 407 -28.44 -16.13 -38.18
N LEU A 408 -28.98 -15.06 -38.77
CA LEU A 408 -29.71 -14.01 -38.06
C LEU A 408 -31.02 -14.51 -37.43
N GLN A 409 -31.69 -15.50 -38.04
CA GLN A 409 -32.91 -16.06 -37.45
C GLN A 409 -32.64 -16.75 -36.10
N TYR A 410 -31.45 -17.33 -35.94
CA TYR A 410 -31.01 -17.96 -34.69
C TYR A 410 -30.23 -17.02 -33.77
N SER A 411 -30.13 -15.71 -34.08
CA SER A 411 -29.38 -14.79 -33.23
C SER A 411 -30.12 -14.50 -31.91
N ALA A 412 -31.45 -14.50 -31.92
CA ALA A 412 -32.28 -14.22 -30.73
C ALA A 412 -32.12 -15.25 -29.61
N ASP A 413 -31.75 -16.50 -29.94
CA ASP A 413 -31.52 -17.57 -28.98
C ASP A 413 -30.15 -17.48 -28.30
N ARG A 414 -29.26 -16.59 -28.77
CA ARG A 414 -27.91 -16.46 -28.24
C ARG A 414 -27.91 -15.64 -26.95
N ASN A 415 -27.45 -16.27 -25.87
CA ASN A 415 -27.29 -15.63 -24.57
C ASN A 415 -25.81 -15.30 -24.30
N PHE A 416 -25.57 -14.10 -23.76
CA PHE A 416 -24.25 -13.68 -23.29
C PHE A 416 -23.66 -14.67 -22.28
N MET A 417 -24.46 -15.17 -21.33
CA MET A 417 -23.95 -16.03 -20.27
C MET A 417 -23.53 -17.40 -20.80
N GLU A 418 -24.24 -17.92 -21.79
CA GLU A 418 -23.88 -19.16 -22.47
C GLU A 418 -22.56 -19.00 -23.24
N HIS A 419 -22.40 -17.89 -23.99
CA HIS A 419 -21.12 -17.57 -24.64
C HIS A 419 -19.98 -17.44 -23.63
N TYR A 420 -20.23 -16.81 -22.47
CA TYR A 420 -19.26 -16.69 -21.39
C TYR A 420 -18.79 -18.07 -20.91
N TYR A 421 -19.70 -18.95 -20.50
CA TYR A 421 -19.35 -20.30 -20.03
C TYR A 421 -18.64 -21.13 -21.09
N GLN A 422 -19.11 -21.11 -22.35
CA GLN A 422 -18.43 -21.79 -23.45
C GLN A 422 -17.00 -21.25 -23.68
N SER A 423 -16.78 -19.95 -23.48
CA SER A 423 -15.45 -19.35 -23.60
C SER A 423 -14.53 -19.73 -22.44
N GLU A 424 -15.07 -19.80 -21.21
CA GLU A 424 -14.33 -20.23 -20.03
C GLU A 424 -13.93 -21.70 -20.13
N ASP A 425 -14.85 -22.59 -20.50
CA ASP A 425 -14.59 -24.02 -20.69
C ASP A 425 -13.51 -24.27 -21.73
N LYS A 426 -13.55 -23.55 -22.86
CA LYS A 426 -12.50 -23.61 -23.89
C LYS A 426 -11.16 -23.16 -23.34
N SER A 427 -11.14 -22.08 -22.58
CA SER A 427 -9.90 -21.56 -21.98
C SER A 427 -9.33 -22.49 -20.90
N TYR A 428 -10.19 -23.11 -20.09
CA TYR A 428 -9.81 -24.05 -19.05
C TYR A 428 -9.20 -25.32 -19.66
N ARG A 429 -9.86 -25.90 -20.68
CA ARG A 429 -9.34 -27.05 -21.43
C ARG A 429 -8.01 -26.73 -22.11
N ALA A 430 -7.86 -25.54 -22.67
CA ALA A 430 -6.61 -25.11 -23.29
C ALA A 430 -5.46 -24.99 -22.26
N ARG A 431 -5.73 -24.45 -21.06
CA ARG A 431 -4.75 -24.39 -19.97
C ARG A 431 -4.35 -25.79 -19.50
N GLN A 432 -5.31 -26.67 -19.24
CA GLN A 432 -5.02 -28.05 -18.85
C GLN A 432 -4.19 -28.80 -19.91
N ALA A 433 -4.52 -28.62 -21.19
CA ALA A 433 -3.74 -29.19 -22.28
C ALA A 433 -2.30 -28.66 -22.30
N SER A 434 -2.12 -27.34 -22.11
CA SER A 434 -0.78 -26.73 -22.04
C SER A 434 0.03 -27.22 -20.84
N GLU A 435 -0.59 -27.35 -19.66
CA GLU A 435 0.06 -27.87 -18.46
C GLU A 435 0.43 -29.35 -18.59
N ALA A 436 -0.39 -30.15 -19.28
CA ALA A 436 -0.08 -31.53 -19.58
C ALA A 436 1.11 -31.65 -20.54
N VAL A 437 1.20 -30.77 -21.54
CA VAL A 437 2.36 -30.69 -22.45
C VAL A 437 3.62 -30.29 -21.67
N THR A 438 3.55 -29.26 -20.83
CA THR A 438 4.69 -28.84 -20.00
C THR A 438 5.15 -29.96 -19.06
N ARG A 439 4.22 -30.63 -18.36
CA ARG A 439 4.55 -31.77 -17.49
C ARG A 439 5.18 -32.93 -18.25
N ASN A 440 4.67 -33.26 -19.44
CA ASN A 440 5.26 -34.29 -20.27
C ASN A 440 6.67 -33.91 -20.74
N MET A 441 6.90 -32.65 -21.08
CA MET A 441 8.21 -32.14 -21.45
C MET A 441 9.20 -32.19 -20.27
N GLU A 442 8.77 -31.81 -19.06
CA GLU A 442 9.57 -31.92 -17.83
C GLU A 442 9.90 -33.36 -17.48
N MET A 443 8.95 -34.30 -17.63
CA MET A 443 9.20 -35.74 -17.44
C MET A 443 10.23 -36.25 -18.44
N GLN A 444 10.11 -35.90 -19.73
CA GLN A 444 11.09 -36.27 -20.75
C GLN A 444 12.48 -35.69 -20.46
N HIS A 445 12.58 -34.45 -19.99
CA HIS A 445 13.86 -33.86 -19.57
C HIS A 445 14.46 -34.57 -18.35
N ARG A 446 13.63 -34.99 -17.38
CA ARG A 446 14.10 -35.78 -16.23
C ARG A 446 14.56 -37.17 -16.65
N ASP A 447 13.81 -37.85 -17.50
CA ASP A 447 14.17 -39.19 -18.00
C ASP A 447 15.44 -39.15 -18.85
N ALA A 448 15.62 -38.11 -19.68
CA ALA A 448 16.85 -37.89 -20.43
C ALA A 448 18.05 -37.59 -19.51
N ALA A 449 17.86 -36.83 -18.43
CA ALA A 449 18.91 -36.56 -17.44
C ALA A 449 19.29 -37.84 -16.66
N VAL A 450 18.31 -38.68 -16.31
CA VAL A 450 18.54 -39.97 -15.65
C VAL A 450 19.23 -40.95 -16.60
N ALA A 451 18.84 -41.01 -17.87
CA ALA A 451 19.49 -41.83 -18.89
C ALA A 451 20.94 -41.39 -19.18
N ALA A 452 21.20 -40.07 -19.23
CA ALA A 452 22.55 -39.54 -19.37
C ALA A 452 23.43 -39.85 -18.14
N SER A 453 22.86 -39.81 -16.93
CA SER A 453 23.54 -40.23 -15.71
C SER A 453 23.83 -41.75 -15.68
N ALA A 454 22.93 -42.58 -16.21
CA ALA A 454 23.11 -44.03 -16.28
C ALA A 454 24.14 -44.45 -17.35
N ALA A 455 24.23 -43.72 -18.46
CA ALA A 455 25.23 -43.95 -19.50
C ALA A 455 26.67 -43.61 -19.04
N ALA A 456 26.83 -42.73 -18.05
CA ALA A 456 28.12 -42.41 -17.43
C ALA A 456 28.62 -43.48 -16.44
N SER A 457 27.81 -44.49 -16.11
CA SER A 457 28.11 -45.58 -15.16
C SER A 457 28.33 -46.96 -15.83
N GLY A 458 28.90 -46.98 -17.04
CA GLY A 458 29.30 -48.22 -17.71
C GLY A 458 30.52 -48.90 -17.06
N PRO A 459 30.70 -50.23 -17.20
CA PRO A 459 31.65 -51.00 -16.42
C PRO A 459 33.10 -50.76 -16.85
N ALA A 460 33.96 -50.45 -15.86
CA ALA A 460 35.41 -50.44 -16.03
C ALA A 460 35.95 -51.85 -16.32
N PRO A 461 36.97 -52.01 -17.19
CA PRO A 461 37.63 -53.29 -17.39
C PRO A 461 38.46 -53.66 -16.16
N ALA A 462 38.40 -54.93 -15.76
CA ALA A 462 39.12 -55.52 -14.62
C ALA A 462 40.52 -56.06 -15.04
N PRO A 463 41.39 -56.53 -14.12
CA PRO A 463 42.54 -55.80 -13.60
C PRO A 463 43.89 -56.48 -13.93
N VAL A 464 44.98 -55.72 -14.05
CA VAL A 464 46.34 -56.28 -14.10
C VAL A 464 47.17 -55.72 -12.95
N ALA A 465 47.57 -56.65 -12.08
CA ALA A 465 48.71 -56.72 -11.18
C ALA A 465 49.29 -55.42 -10.57
N THR A 466 49.15 -55.36 -9.24
CA THR A 466 49.94 -54.56 -8.30
C THR A 466 51.43 -54.86 -8.40
N PRO A 467 52.28 -53.83 -8.24
CA PRO A 467 53.32 -53.92 -7.22
C PRO A 467 53.16 -52.78 -6.19
N GLU A 468 53.21 -53.18 -4.94
CA GLU A 468 53.33 -52.38 -3.73
C GLU A 468 54.82 -52.01 -3.53
N PRO A 469 55.24 -51.03 -2.69
CA PRO A 469 54.60 -49.83 -2.15
C PRO A 469 55.40 -48.54 -2.46
N GLU A 470 54.75 -47.37 -2.52
CA GLU A 470 55.41 -46.14 -2.08
C GLU A 470 54.36 -45.15 -1.57
N ALA A 471 54.41 -44.91 -0.26
CA ALA A 471 53.60 -43.92 0.42
C ALA A 471 54.03 -42.51 -0.03
N LEU A 472 53.21 -41.87 -0.85
CA LEU A 472 53.20 -40.42 -1.02
C LEU A 472 51.80 -39.90 -0.68
N SER A 473 51.66 -39.53 0.58
CA SER A 473 50.60 -38.67 1.10
C SER A 473 50.59 -37.33 0.36
N GLN A 474 49.60 -37.11 -0.50
CA GLN A 474 49.18 -35.76 -0.87
C GLN A 474 48.04 -35.34 0.07
N PRO A 475 48.11 -34.14 0.68
CA PRO A 475 47.18 -33.75 1.73
C PRO A 475 45.79 -33.47 1.13
N ALA A 476 44.74 -33.81 1.89
CA ALA A 476 43.39 -33.30 1.62
C ALA A 476 43.45 -31.77 1.48
N GLU A 477 43.02 -31.24 0.33
CA GLU A 477 42.93 -29.79 0.09
C GLU A 477 42.11 -29.18 1.22
N THR A 478 42.74 -28.30 2.00
CA THR A 478 42.07 -27.58 3.08
C THR A 478 41.07 -26.59 2.46
N THR A 479 40.00 -26.27 3.19
CA THR A 479 38.89 -25.42 2.72
C THR A 479 39.37 -24.09 2.11
N GLU A 480 40.49 -23.55 2.59
CA GLU A 480 41.12 -22.34 2.06
C GLU A 480 41.71 -22.51 0.65
N GLN A 481 42.28 -23.68 0.33
CA GLN A 481 42.82 -23.97 -1.01
C GLN A 481 41.69 -24.15 -2.03
N MET A 482 40.57 -24.74 -1.61
CA MET A 482 39.35 -24.82 -2.42
C MET A 482 38.75 -23.43 -2.69
N GLU A 483 38.73 -22.56 -1.69
CA GLU A 483 38.22 -21.19 -1.83
C GLU A 483 39.12 -20.34 -2.76
N GLN A 484 40.44 -20.50 -2.66
CA GLN A 484 41.38 -19.84 -3.57
C GLN A 484 41.21 -20.32 -5.02
N ARG A 485 40.96 -21.61 -5.23
CA ARG A 485 40.67 -22.17 -6.55
C ARG A 485 39.35 -21.66 -7.12
N LEU A 486 38.29 -21.56 -6.31
CA LEU A 486 37.02 -20.98 -6.74
C LEU A 486 37.15 -19.48 -7.08
N ARG A 487 37.87 -18.72 -6.24
CA ARG A 487 38.13 -17.29 -6.50
C ARG A 487 38.95 -17.08 -7.78
N ALA A 488 39.93 -17.94 -8.07
CA ALA A 488 40.68 -17.91 -9.31
C ALA A 488 39.78 -18.18 -10.53
N LYS A 489 38.86 -19.15 -10.42
CA LYS A 489 37.91 -19.49 -11.47
C LYS A 489 36.90 -18.36 -11.75
N ILE A 490 36.41 -17.70 -10.69
CA ILE A 490 35.52 -16.54 -10.81
C ILE A 490 36.24 -15.36 -11.47
N LYS A 491 37.50 -15.11 -11.12
CA LYS A 491 38.29 -14.05 -11.77
C LYS A 491 38.52 -14.31 -13.26
N GLN A 492 38.70 -15.58 -13.65
CA GLN A 492 38.79 -15.95 -15.07
C GLN A 492 37.49 -15.71 -15.83
N GLU A 493 36.33 -16.10 -15.27
CA GLU A 493 35.03 -15.83 -15.90
C GLU A 493 34.74 -14.33 -16.03
N ILE A 494 35.13 -13.52 -15.04
CA ILE A 494 34.96 -12.07 -15.11
C ILE A 494 35.86 -11.48 -16.21
N ALA A 495 37.10 -11.95 -16.32
CA ALA A 495 38.02 -11.51 -17.37
C ALA A 495 37.51 -11.88 -18.77
N GLU A 496 36.96 -13.08 -18.93
CA GLU A 496 36.41 -13.55 -20.21
C GLU A 496 35.13 -12.79 -20.60
N LYS A 497 34.25 -12.49 -19.63
CA LYS A 497 33.08 -11.63 -19.87
C LYS A 497 33.48 -10.21 -20.26
N LYS A 498 34.50 -9.65 -19.60
CA LYS A 498 34.99 -8.32 -19.91
C LYS A 498 35.64 -8.26 -21.29
N ALA A 499 36.38 -9.30 -21.68
CA ALA A 499 36.94 -9.43 -23.02
C ALA A 499 35.86 -9.58 -24.10
N ARG A 500 34.76 -10.31 -23.82
CA ARG A 500 33.59 -10.37 -24.73
C ARG A 500 32.90 -9.01 -24.85
N GLU A 501 32.72 -8.28 -23.76
CA GLU A 501 32.09 -6.96 -23.78
C GLU A 501 32.95 -5.92 -24.50
N GLU A 502 34.28 -6.01 -24.38
CA GLU A 502 35.22 -5.17 -25.14
C GLU A 502 35.25 -5.54 -26.63
N ALA A 503 35.17 -6.83 -26.97
CA ALA A 503 35.02 -7.28 -28.36
C ALA A 503 33.68 -6.84 -28.98
N GLU A 504 32.59 -6.86 -28.22
CA GLU A 504 31.28 -6.40 -28.66
C GLU A 504 31.23 -4.87 -28.85
N LYS A 505 31.97 -4.11 -28.03
CA LYS A 505 32.15 -2.66 -28.21
C LYS A 505 33.00 -2.31 -29.43
N GLN A 506 33.98 -3.14 -29.78
CA GLN A 506 34.81 -2.96 -30.99
C GLN A 506 34.10 -3.46 -32.27
N ALA A 507 33.09 -4.31 -32.15
CA ALA A 507 32.36 -4.89 -33.28
C ALA A 507 31.12 -4.07 -33.74
N LYS A 508 30.82 -2.92 -33.14
CA LYS A 508 29.83 -1.98 -33.70
C LYS A 508 30.44 -1.26 -34.90
N PRO A 509 29.95 -1.45 -36.14
CA PRO A 509 30.42 -0.69 -37.28
C PRO A 509 30.03 0.78 -37.10
N ALA A 510 30.92 1.71 -37.45
CA ALA A 510 30.55 3.11 -37.62
C ALA A 510 29.49 3.21 -38.73
N GLU A 511 28.34 3.83 -38.43
CA GLU A 511 27.31 4.14 -39.43
C GLU A 511 27.97 4.89 -40.60
N SER A 512 27.76 4.40 -41.83
CA SER A 512 28.27 5.06 -43.03
C SER A 512 27.49 6.37 -43.27
N GLU A 513 28.14 7.38 -43.85
CA GLU A 513 27.54 8.70 -44.09
C GLU A 513 26.22 8.62 -44.89
N GLU A 514 26.03 7.60 -45.73
CA GLU A 514 24.79 7.37 -46.48
C GLU A 514 23.60 6.98 -45.59
N GLU A 515 23.83 6.20 -44.52
CA GLU A 515 22.79 5.82 -43.57
C GLU A 515 22.40 7.00 -42.66
N MET A 516 23.39 7.85 -42.32
CA MET A 516 23.16 9.09 -41.58
C MET A 516 22.32 10.08 -42.41
N TYR A 517 22.60 10.19 -43.71
CA TYR A 517 21.85 11.04 -44.63
C TYR A 517 20.41 10.53 -44.86
N ALA A 518 20.21 9.21 -44.94
CA ALA A 518 18.88 8.60 -45.06
C ALA A 518 18.03 8.82 -43.80
N ARG A 519 18.66 8.80 -42.62
CA ARG A 519 17.98 9.09 -41.36
C ARG A 519 17.60 10.57 -41.24
N MET A 520 18.49 11.50 -41.59
CA MET A 520 18.15 12.93 -41.59
C MET A 520 17.01 13.25 -42.55
N ARG A 521 16.95 12.59 -43.72
CA ARG A 521 15.84 12.78 -44.67
C ARG A 521 14.48 12.34 -44.12
N ARG A 522 14.44 11.27 -43.31
CA ARG A 522 13.23 10.84 -42.58
C ARG A 522 12.85 11.78 -41.45
N GLU A 523 13.83 12.29 -40.71
CA GLU A 523 13.58 13.21 -39.59
C GLU A 523 13.09 14.58 -40.10
N GLU A 524 13.49 15.01 -41.30
CA GLU A 524 13.02 16.24 -41.95
C GLU A 524 11.71 16.09 -42.75
N GLY A 525 11.12 14.90 -42.80
CA GLY A 525 9.80 14.66 -43.41
C GLY A 525 9.76 14.82 -44.93
N LEU A 526 10.89 14.65 -45.62
CA LEU A 526 11.00 14.68 -47.07
C LEU A 526 11.04 13.24 -47.62
N GLU A 527 9.89 12.57 -47.59
CA GLU A 527 9.64 11.36 -48.37
C GLU A 527 8.38 11.58 -49.23
N ASP A 528 8.53 11.53 -50.56
CA ASP A 528 7.43 11.43 -51.54
C ASP A 528 6.92 9.99 -51.64
#